data_AF-D1VY62-F1
#
_entry.id   AF-D1VY62-F1
#
_cell.length_a   1.000
_cell.length_b   1.000
_cell.length_c   1.000
_cell.angle_alpha   90.00
_cell.angle_beta   90.00
_cell.angle_gamma   90.00
#
_symmetry.space_group_name_H-M   'P 1'
#
loop_
_entity.id
_entity.type
_entity.pdbx_description
1 polymer ?
#
loop_
_entity_poly.entity_id
_entity_poly.type
_entity_poly.pdbx_seq_one_letter_code
_entity_poly.pdbx_strand_id
1 'polypeptide(L)'
;MYDEISQMADNATFGVYGYARKDGSPISTEPNFINNGSALKKDGIVRVGGKVATYKENMPKVKLAAVYPKLEGENNVFTRTGDNTYTLTYTLQKDMAKQHDLLIGEAPEFTITDDNTKNDLVNGEKIVNMHHALTAINFAIGDRVPTGYTIEGIRLTGLYTKGTCKVDLSKTTDADRFKWENLSEKDKYVYIKTSHITTTQINRTQFTGLKTGNKYDNLTIFMIPQPIGDDAKAEVILKKDGKEYVSVRDEKGQKVTPENDTRVKIKRITIPLKRKDGKPYQAGEVEKYLVNSLTNKTNEKDSNISIEVVDPNNHESSNTYIYPNKESFCKKDGEKQNTYNVYINCYRYAVNTDKTKKHFNHAIIASNTFTIKSIEYKTYNEKTKKSDYTQLSGENVNCVTWKITKQPKGDDTIGSFSLTFDPSKYPIVEDKPKKGVKQEHKFGTKESMDKFRITLVADGFEGKYEKLALIPQHKFL
;
A
#
# COMPACT_ATOMS: atom_id res chain seq x y z
N MET A 1 8.94 -7.85 -6.08
CA MET A 1 9.99 -8.47 -6.89
C MET A 1 11.13 -8.82 -5.99
N TYR A 2 11.86 -9.89 -6.29
CA TYR A 2 13.05 -10.28 -5.57
C TYR A 2 14.28 -9.58 -6.13
N ASP A 3 14.48 -8.32 -5.72
CA ASP A 3 15.64 -7.53 -6.17
C ASP A 3 16.92 -7.93 -5.39
N GLU A 4 16.75 -8.62 -4.26
CA GLU A 4 17.85 -9.16 -3.44
C GLU A 4 17.60 -10.63 -3.09
N ILE A 5 18.65 -11.45 -3.18
CA ILE A 5 18.61 -12.86 -2.78
C ILE A 5 18.20 -13.06 -1.31
N SER A 6 18.45 -12.05 -0.45
CA SER A 6 18.07 -12.04 0.96
C SER A 6 16.55 -12.14 1.19
N GLN A 7 15.76 -11.84 0.16
CA GLN A 7 14.29 -11.84 0.21
C GLN A 7 13.68 -13.21 -0.12
N MET A 8 14.45 -14.10 -0.73
CA MET A 8 14.04 -15.47 -1.06
C MET A 8 14.19 -16.40 0.15
N ALA A 9 13.32 -17.40 0.27
CA ALA A 9 13.44 -18.42 1.30
C ALA A 9 14.63 -19.37 1.03
N ASP A 10 15.25 -19.92 2.07
CA ASP A 10 16.42 -20.82 1.93
C ASP A 10 16.11 -22.11 1.18
N ASN A 11 14.84 -22.52 1.17
CA ASN A 11 14.34 -23.66 0.40
C ASN A 11 13.87 -23.29 -1.02
N ALA A 12 14.09 -22.06 -1.48
CA ALA A 12 13.82 -21.67 -2.87
C ALA A 12 14.67 -22.52 -3.83
N THR A 13 14.06 -23.05 -4.88
CA THR A 13 14.70 -23.93 -5.85
C THR A 13 14.82 -23.26 -7.22
N PHE A 14 15.97 -23.47 -7.85
CA PHE A 14 16.31 -23.02 -9.20
C PHE A 14 16.44 -24.24 -10.12
N GLY A 15 15.94 -24.12 -11.34
CA GLY A 15 16.22 -25.07 -12.41
C GLY A 15 17.48 -24.62 -13.15
N VAL A 16 18.53 -25.43 -13.13
CA VAL A 16 19.82 -25.13 -13.78
C VAL A 16 19.97 -26.01 -15.02
N TYR A 17 20.44 -25.38 -16.10
CA TYR A 17 20.66 -26.01 -17.39
C TYR A 17 22.10 -25.75 -17.82
N GLY A 18 22.80 -26.81 -18.21
CA GLY A 18 24.20 -26.77 -18.59
C GLY A 18 24.41 -27.30 -20.00
N TYR A 19 25.22 -26.57 -20.76
CA TYR A 19 25.52 -26.83 -22.16
C TYR A 19 27.04 -26.91 -22.32
N ALA A 20 27.56 -28.14 -22.39
CA ALA A 20 28.97 -28.44 -22.60
C ALA A 20 29.29 -28.58 -24.08
N ARG A 21 30.47 -28.10 -24.50
CA ARG A 21 30.94 -28.17 -25.88
C ARG A 21 32.47 -28.32 -25.97
N LYS A 22 32.91 -28.83 -27.12
CA LYS A 22 34.32 -28.77 -27.54
C LYS A 22 34.73 -27.33 -27.79
N ASP A 23 36.01 -27.05 -27.62
CA ASP A 23 36.55 -25.74 -27.99
C ASP A 23 36.31 -25.44 -29.47
N GLY A 24 35.93 -24.21 -29.79
CA GLY A 24 35.56 -23.78 -31.14
C GLY A 24 34.29 -24.39 -31.74
N SER A 25 33.59 -25.29 -31.05
CA SER A 25 32.34 -25.88 -31.55
C SER A 25 31.12 -25.02 -31.18
N PRO A 26 30.02 -25.06 -31.96
CA PRO A 26 28.76 -24.44 -31.54
C PRO A 26 28.26 -25.02 -30.22
N ILE A 27 27.60 -24.19 -29.43
CA ILE A 27 26.94 -24.64 -28.20
C ILE A 27 25.66 -25.40 -28.52
N SER A 28 25.44 -26.53 -27.83
CA SER A 28 24.23 -27.35 -27.99
C SER A 28 22.97 -26.57 -27.60
N THR A 29 21.87 -26.79 -28.32
CA THR A 29 20.53 -26.35 -27.92
C THR A 29 19.90 -27.28 -26.88
N GLU A 30 20.34 -28.55 -26.85
CA GLU A 30 19.92 -29.52 -25.85
C GLU A 30 20.89 -29.51 -24.65
N PRO A 31 20.36 -29.52 -23.41
CA PRO A 31 21.20 -29.56 -22.21
C PRO A 31 21.89 -30.92 -22.07
N ASN A 32 23.19 -30.95 -22.35
CA ASN A 32 24.02 -32.16 -22.32
C ASN A 32 24.97 -32.22 -21.11
N PHE A 33 24.94 -31.23 -20.22
CA PHE A 33 25.76 -31.20 -18.98
C PHE A 33 24.90 -31.28 -17.73
N ILE A 34 23.88 -30.39 -17.63
CA ILE A 34 22.87 -30.40 -16.57
C ILE A 34 21.52 -30.20 -17.24
N ASN A 35 20.57 -31.11 -17.04
CA ASN A 35 19.21 -30.97 -17.56
C ASN A 35 18.23 -30.73 -16.42
N ASN A 36 17.74 -29.48 -16.29
CA ASN A 36 16.84 -29.01 -15.24
C ASN A 36 17.26 -29.46 -13.82
N GLY A 37 18.56 -29.36 -13.53
CA GLY A 37 19.14 -29.71 -12.24
C GLY A 37 18.61 -28.79 -11.14
N SER A 38 18.30 -29.36 -9.98
CA SER A 38 17.75 -28.59 -8.86
C SER A 38 18.87 -28.02 -8.00
N ALA A 39 18.98 -26.69 -7.95
CA ALA A 39 19.83 -25.98 -6.98
C ALA A 39 18.96 -25.33 -5.91
N LEU A 40 19.30 -25.50 -4.63
CA LEU A 40 18.64 -24.80 -3.52
C LEU A 40 19.36 -23.48 -3.25
N LYS A 41 18.63 -22.42 -2.90
CA LYS A 41 19.23 -21.13 -2.51
C LYS A 41 20.31 -21.30 -1.42
N LYS A 42 20.05 -22.14 -0.42
CA LYS A 42 20.92 -22.30 0.76
C LYS A 42 22.36 -22.72 0.44
N ASP A 43 22.57 -23.51 -0.62
CA ASP A 43 23.86 -24.11 -0.95
C ASP A 43 24.28 -23.86 -2.41
N GLY A 44 23.34 -23.59 -3.31
CA GLY A 44 23.60 -23.37 -4.74
C GLY A 44 24.12 -24.61 -5.46
N ILE A 45 24.07 -25.79 -4.85
CA ILE A 45 24.73 -26.99 -5.38
C ILE A 45 23.81 -27.67 -6.39
N VAL A 46 24.37 -27.99 -7.55
CA VAL A 46 23.70 -28.78 -8.60
C VAL A 46 24.57 -29.97 -9.00
N ARG A 47 23.94 -31.10 -9.32
CA ARG A 47 24.62 -32.31 -9.79
C ARG A 47 24.70 -32.32 -11.31
N VAL A 48 25.88 -32.67 -11.82
CA VAL A 48 26.15 -32.90 -13.24
C VAL A 48 25.85 -34.36 -13.58
N GLY A 49 25.31 -34.62 -14.78
CA GLY A 49 25.14 -35.99 -15.26
C GLY A 49 26.46 -36.57 -15.78
N GLY A 50 26.90 -37.72 -15.27
CA GLY A 50 28.12 -38.40 -15.72
C GLY A 50 29.39 -38.04 -14.92
N LYS A 51 30.57 -38.43 -15.43
CA LYS A 51 31.87 -38.19 -14.77
C LYS A 51 32.48 -36.86 -15.26
N VAL A 52 33.00 -36.04 -14.34
CA VAL A 52 33.60 -34.73 -14.67
C VAL A 52 34.78 -34.89 -15.63
N ALA A 53 35.60 -35.93 -15.45
CA ALA A 53 36.73 -36.24 -16.33
C ALA A 53 36.32 -36.37 -17.81
N THR A 54 35.14 -36.95 -18.10
CA THR A 54 34.65 -37.11 -19.48
C THR A 54 34.37 -35.76 -20.15
N TYR A 55 33.82 -34.79 -19.42
CA TYR A 55 33.61 -33.44 -19.95
C TYR A 55 34.93 -32.67 -20.08
N LYS A 56 35.86 -32.82 -19.12
CA LYS A 56 37.18 -32.20 -19.21
C LYS A 56 37.91 -32.55 -20.51
N GLU A 57 37.86 -33.82 -20.92
CA GLU A 57 38.54 -34.29 -22.13
C GLU A 57 37.77 -33.95 -23.42
N ASN A 58 36.44 -34.11 -23.41
CA ASN A 58 35.67 -34.10 -24.65
C ASN A 58 34.86 -32.84 -24.88
N MET A 59 34.44 -32.13 -23.83
CA MET A 59 33.54 -30.97 -23.90
C MET A 59 33.82 -29.98 -22.75
N PRO A 60 35.03 -29.39 -22.67
CA PRO A 60 35.47 -28.65 -21.49
C PRO A 60 34.83 -27.27 -21.34
N LYS A 61 34.27 -26.69 -22.40
CA LYS A 61 33.61 -25.37 -22.36
C LYS A 61 32.17 -25.55 -21.94
N VAL A 62 31.74 -24.88 -20.87
CA VAL A 62 30.39 -25.02 -20.31
C VAL A 62 29.74 -23.66 -20.12
N LYS A 63 28.52 -23.52 -20.62
CA LYS A 63 27.64 -22.40 -20.30
C LYS A 63 26.48 -22.87 -19.44
N LEU A 64 26.12 -22.06 -18.44
CA LEU A 64 25.00 -22.31 -17.54
C LEU A 64 23.90 -21.28 -17.73
N ALA A 65 22.66 -21.74 -17.71
CA ALA A 65 21.47 -20.91 -17.58
C ALA A 65 20.67 -21.40 -16.37
N ALA A 66 19.95 -20.49 -15.72
CA ALA A 66 19.09 -20.84 -14.61
C ALA A 66 17.74 -20.13 -14.69
N VAL A 67 16.72 -20.78 -14.13
CA VAL A 67 15.37 -20.24 -13.98
C VAL A 67 14.88 -20.38 -12.54
N TYR A 68 14.22 -19.35 -12.04
CA TYR A 68 13.50 -19.37 -10.76
C TYR A 68 12.02 -19.02 -10.99
N PRO A 69 11.08 -19.72 -10.34
CA PRO A 69 11.30 -20.99 -9.63
C PRO A 69 11.72 -22.10 -10.60
N LYS A 70 12.26 -23.20 -10.06
CA LYS A 70 12.45 -24.42 -10.86
C LYS A 70 11.13 -24.79 -11.52
N LEU A 71 11.18 -24.94 -12.84
CA LEU A 71 10.01 -25.26 -13.65
C LEU A 71 9.80 -26.78 -13.70
N GLU A 72 8.56 -27.21 -13.50
CA GLU A 72 8.16 -28.62 -13.51
C GLU A 72 6.94 -28.84 -14.41
N GLY A 73 6.92 -30.01 -15.07
CA GLY A 73 5.86 -30.44 -15.98
C GLY A 73 6.06 -30.04 -17.45
N GLU A 74 5.30 -30.71 -18.34
CA GLU A 74 5.40 -30.57 -19.81
C GLU A 74 5.02 -29.18 -20.35
N ASN A 75 4.36 -28.35 -19.55
CA ASN A 75 3.86 -27.03 -19.96
C ASN A 75 4.78 -25.85 -19.56
N ASN A 76 5.94 -26.11 -18.95
CA ASN A 76 6.89 -25.09 -18.50
C ASN A 76 8.32 -25.45 -18.95
N VAL A 77 8.51 -25.60 -20.26
CA VAL A 77 9.81 -25.99 -20.84
C VAL A 77 10.66 -24.75 -21.05
N PHE A 78 11.85 -24.73 -20.47
CA PHE A 78 12.88 -23.74 -20.76
C PHE A 78 13.85 -24.33 -21.79
N THR A 79 13.77 -23.84 -23.04
CA THR A 79 14.53 -24.40 -24.16
C THR A 79 15.48 -23.36 -24.72
N ARG A 80 16.75 -23.73 -24.89
CA ARG A 80 17.74 -22.90 -25.54
C ARG A 80 17.54 -22.90 -27.05
N THR A 81 17.59 -21.72 -27.66
CA THR A 81 17.39 -21.53 -29.12
C THR A 81 18.58 -20.90 -29.83
N GLY A 82 19.63 -20.54 -29.09
CA GLY A 82 20.84 -19.92 -29.63
C GLY A 82 21.85 -19.59 -28.53
N ASP A 83 22.85 -18.76 -28.83
CA ASP A 83 23.99 -18.52 -27.94
C ASP A 83 23.62 -17.86 -26.60
N ASN A 84 22.67 -16.94 -26.61
CA ASN A 84 22.15 -16.27 -25.41
C ASN A 84 20.61 -16.26 -25.40
N THR A 85 19.99 -17.07 -26.27
CA THR A 85 18.56 -17.02 -26.52
C THR A 85 17.85 -18.29 -26.07
N TYR A 86 16.66 -18.12 -25.52
CA TYR A 86 15.85 -19.19 -24.96
C TYR A 86 14.37 -18.93 -25.20
N THR A 87 13.55 -19.95 -24.92
CA THR A 87 12.09 -19.86 -24.94
C THR A 87 11.50 -20.47 -23.68
N LEU A 88 10.39 -19.90 -23.22
CA LEU A 88 9.65 -20.37 -22.06
C LEU A 88 8.16 -20.07 -22.21
N THR A 89 7.31 -21.03 -21.85
CA THR A 89 5.88 -20.81 -21.68
C THR A 89 5.55 -20.43 -20.23
N TYR A 90 4.61 -19.50 -20.06
CA TYR A 90 4.11 -19.11 -18.73
C TYR A 90 2.58 -19.04 -18.74
N THR A 91 2.00 -19.42 -17.61
CA THR A 91 0.58 -19.25 -17.31
C THR A 91 0.43 -18.63 -15.93
N LEU A 92 -0.45 -17.62 -15.83
CA LEU A 92 -0.74 -16.91 -14.61
C LEU A 92 -1.22 -17.85 -13.49
N GLN A 93 -0.57 -17.77 -12.34
CA GLN A 93 -0.94 -18.55 -11.15
C GLN A 93 -2.21 -18.00 -10.51
N LYS A 94 -3.26 -18.81 -10.42
CA LYS A 94 -4.55 -18.39 -9.84
C LYS A 94 -4.58 -18.40 -8.31
N ASP A 95 -3.56 -18.98 -7.70
CA ASP A 95 -3.36 -18.97 -6.25
C ASP A 95 -2.22 -18.01 -5.91
N MET A 96 -2.53 -16.99 -5.12
CA MET A 96 -1.57 -15.98 -4.69
C MET A 96 -0.43 -16.57 -3.86
N ALA A 97 -0.66 -17.70 -3.16
CA ALA A 97 0.40 -18.41 -2.45
C ALA A 97 1.42 -19.09 -3.37
N LYS A 98 1.07 -19.27 -4.66
CA LYS A 98 1.91 -19.85 -5.71
C LYS A 98 2.42 -18.81 -6.70
N GLN A 99 2.19 -17.53 -6.42
CA GLN A 99 2.76 -16.44 -7.21
C GLN A 99 4.27 -16.40 -6.96
N HIS A 100 5.04 -16.55 -8.02
CA HIS A 100 6.49 -16.49 -7.97
C HIS A 100 6.97 -15.46 -8.98
N ASP A 101 8.00 -14.73 -8.58
CA ASP A 101 8.77 -13.88 -9.47
C ASP A 101 9.53 -14.78 -10.44
N LEU A 102 9.24 -14.70 -11.74
CA LEU A 102 9.91 -15.52 -12.73
C LEU A 102 11.24 -14.83 -13.08
N LEU A 103 12.34 -15.47 -12.72
CA LEU A 103 13.68 -14.96 -12.99
C LEU A 103 14.43 -15.88 -13.95
N ILE A 104 15.17 -15.31 -14.89
CA ILE A 104 15.99 -16.07 -15.84
C ILE A 104 17.37 -15.41 -15.94
N GLY A 105 18.42 -16.22 -15.98
CA GLY A 105 19.78 -15.72 -16.05
C GLY A 105 20.74 -16.72 -16.69
N GLU A 106 21.94 -16.23 -17.01
CA GLU A 106 23.05 -17.07 -17.45
C GLU A 106 24.36 -16.66 -16.79
N ALA A 107 25.27 -17.63 -16.66
CA ALA A 107 26.65 -17.38 -16.27
C ALA A 107 27.53 -17.20 -17.52
N PRO A 108 28.63 -16.44 -17.41
CA PRO A 108 29.70 -16.51 -18.40
C PRO A 108 30.15 -17.95 -18.65
N GLU A 109 30.51 -18.25 -19.89
CA GLU A 109 31.08 -19.56 -20.22
C GLU A 109 32.37 -19.78 -19.40
N PHE A 110 32.52 -20.98 -18.85
CA PHE A 110 33.71 -21.38 -18.13
C PHE A 110 34.33 -22.64 -18.74
N THR A 111 35.59 -22.89 -18.38
CA THR A 111 36.31 -24.08 -18.82
C THR A 111 36.53 -25.01 -17.63
N ILE A 112 36.24 -26.30 -17.81
CA ILE A 112 36.61 -27.35 -16.85
C ILE A 112 38.10 -27.62 -17.04
N THR A 113 38.92 -27.28 -16.04
CA THR A 113 40.38 -27.43 -16.05
C THR A 113 40.85 -28.56 -15.11
N ASP A 114 42.16 -28.77 -15.04
CA ASP A 114 42.81 -29.71 -14.11
C ASP A 114 42.75 -29.25 -12.64
N ASP A 115 42.39 -27.99 -12.37
CA ASP A 115 42.17 -27.46 -11.01
C ASP A 115 40.94 -28.08 -10.31
N ASN A 116 40.14 -28.85 -11.07
CA ASN A 116 39.16 -29.79 -10.55
C ASN A 116 39.88 -31.01 -9.97
N THR A 117 40.52 -30.83 -8.81
CA THR A 117 41.42 -31.80 -8.15
C THR A 117 40.77 -33.16 -7.84
N LYS A 118 39.45 -33.30 -7.98
CA LYS A 118 38.73 -34.57 -7.89
C LYS A 118 37.93 -34.83 -9.16
N ASN A 119 38.03 -36.06 -9.67
CA ASN A 119 37.35 -36.51 -10.90
C ASN A 119 35.81 -36.55 -10.81
N ASP A 120 35.25 -36.29 -9.62
CA ASP A 120 33.82 -36.31 -9.30
C ASP A 120 33.24 -34.92 -8.98
N LEU A 121 34.05 -33.86 -8.99
CA LEU A 121 33.62 -32.50 -8.64
C LEU A 121 34.15 -31.46 -9.63
N VAL A 122 33.29 -30.52 -10.02
CA VAL A 122 33.72 -29.28 -10.66
C VAL A 122 33.90 -28.24 -9.55
N ASN A 123 35.15 -27.89 -9.27
CA ASN A 123 35.54 -26.83 -8.35
C ASN A 123 35.31 -25.46 -9.00
N GLY A 124 34.72 -24.55 -8.23
CA GLY A 124 34.60 -23.14 -8.60
C GLY A 124 33.17 -22.64 -8.62
N GLU A 125 32.96 -21.49 -8.00
CA GLU A 125 31.67 -20.82 -7.98
C GLU A 125 31.37 -20.16 -9.33
N LYS A 126 30.12 -20.28 -9.77
CA LYS A 126 29.59 -19.57 -10.94
C LYS A 126 28.42 -18.71 -10.51
N ILE A 127 28.52 -17.42 -10.80
CA ILE A 127 27.48 -16.46 -10.52
C ILE A 127 26.58 -16.38 -11.75
N VAL A 128 25.28 -16.62 -11.54
CA VAL A 128 24.24 -16.42 -12.55
C VAL A 128 23.52 -15.13 -12.20
N ASN A 129 23.57 -14.14 -13.09
CA ASN A 129 22.82 -12.90 -12.93
C ASN A 129 21.39 -13.11 -13.41
N MET A 130 20.44 -13.05 -12.48
CA MET A 130 19.03 -13.35 -12.72
C MET A 130 18.25 -12.06 -13.03
N HIS A 131 17.32 -12.12 -13.96
CA HIS A 131 16.55 -10.99 -14.47
C HIS A 131 15.05 -11.26 -14.44
N HIS A 132 14.24 -10.23 -14.18
CA HIS A 132 12.79 -10.36 -14.00
C HIS A 132 12.06 -10.47 -15.33
N ALA A 133 11.42 -11.62 -15.59
CA ALA A 133 10.73 -11.86 -16.86
C ALA A 133 9.28 -11.34 -16.90
N LEU A 134 8.73 -10.94 -15.75
CA LEU A 134 7.33 -10.55 -15.57
C LEU A 134 7.21 -9.11 -15.04
N THR A 135 5.99 -8.56 -15.10
CA THR A 135 5.60 -7.35 -14.39
C THR A 135 4.98 -7.72 -13.04
N ALA A 136 5.36 -7.03 -11.97
CA ALA A 136 4.75 -7.19 -10.66
C ALA A 136 3.61 -6.17 -10.47
N ILE A 137 2.37 -6.64 -10.38
CA ILE A 137 1.22 -5.79 -10.06
C ILE A 137 0.92 -5.91 -8.58
N ASN A 138 1.16 -4.84 -7.83
CA ASN A 138 0.93 -4.77 -6.40
C ASN A 138 -0.38 -4.04 -6.08
N PHE A 139 -1.26 -4.69 -5.32
CA PHE A 139 -2.49 -4.08 -4.81
C PHE A 139 -2.28 -3.65 -3.35
N ALA A 140 -1.88 -2.41 -3.15
CA ALA A 140 -1.68 -1.84 -1.83
C ALA A 140 -3.03 -1.49 -1.18
N ILE A 141 -3.27 -1.97 0.04
CA ILE A 141 -4.47 -1.62 0.81
C ILE A 141 -4.32 -0.17 1.27
N GLY A 142 -5.17 0.72 0.75
CA GLY A 142 -5.15 2.12 1.13
C GLY A 142 -6.09 2.46 2.28
N ASP A 143 -5.99 3.70 2.78
CA ASP A 143 -6.75 4.18 3.93
C ASP A 143 -8.26 4.33 3.67
N ARG A 144 -8.71 4.14 2.41
CA ARG A 144 -10.13 4.19 2.01
C ARG A 144 -10.77 2.81 1.81
N VAL A 145 -10.12 1.73 2.23
CA VAL A 145 -10.72 0.37 2.19
C VAL A 145 -11.72 0.20 3.34
N PRO A 146 -12.97 -0.21 3.08
CA PRO A 146 -13.96 -0.45 4.13
C PRO A 146 -13.45 -1.39 5.23
N THR A 147 -13.71 -1.03 6.49
CA THR A 147 -13.43 -1.87 7.65
C THR A 147 -14.50 -2.96 7.78
N GLY A 148 -14.16 -4.10 8.34
CA GLY A 148 -15.12 -5.20 8.58
C GLY A 148 -15.22 -6.21 7.43
N TYR A 149 -14.16 -6.37 6.64
CA TYR A 149 -14.15 -7.31 5.52
C TYR A 149 -12.88 -8.17 5.52
N THR A 150 -12.88 -9.22 4.71
CA THR A 150 -11.71 -9.96 4.26
C THR A 150 -11.60 -9.85 2.75
N ILE A 151 -10.39 -9.68 2.22
CA ILE A 151 -10.13 -9.78 0.79
C ILE A 151 -10.19 -11.26 0.44
N GLU A 152 -11.24 -11.68 -0.27
CA GLU A 152 -11.46 -13.07 -0.67
C GLU A 152 -10.74 -13.42 -1.98
N GLY A 153 -10.51 -12.41 -2.83
CA GLY A 153 -9.79 -12.56 -4.07
C GLY A 153 -9.76 -11.30 -4.92
N ILE A 154 -9.06 -11.39 -6.05
CA ILE A 154 -8.96 -10.32 -7.05
C ILE A 154 -9.40 -10.91 -8.39
N ARG A 155 -10.42 -10.31 -9.02
CA ARG A 155 -10.87 -10.68 -10.35
C ARG A 155 -10.22 -9.75 -11.38
N LEU A 156 -9.37 -10.30 -12.23
CA LEU A 156 -8.75 -9.62 -13.35
C LEU A 156 -9.59 -9.80 -14.62
N THR A 157 -9.66 -8.80 -15.49
CA THR A 157 -10.42 -8.83 -16.75
C THR A 157 -9.64 -8.08 -17.83
N GLY A 158 -9.73 -8.51 -19.09
CA GLY A 158 -9.17 -7.78 -20.24
C GLY A 158 -7.65 -7.92 -20.38
N LEU A 159 -7.08 -9.00 -19.86
CA LEU A 159 -5.65 -9.25 -19.77
C LEU A 159 -5.29 -10.63 -20.36
N TYR A 160 -4.09 -10.72 -20.93
CA TYR A 160 -3.45 -11.98 -21.31
C TYR A 160 -2.91 -12.68 -20.08
N THR A 161 -3.17 -13.99 -19.98
CA THR A 161 -2.79 -14.80 -18.81
C THR A 161 -1.89 -15.96 -19.18
N LYS A 162 -1.68 -16.21 -20.47
CA LYS A 162 -0.72 -17.19 -20.99
C LYS A 162 0.01 -16.63 -22.20
N GLY A 163 1.27 -17.01 -22.36
CA GLY A 163 2.10 -16.63 -23.49
C GLY A 163 3.42 -17.38 -23.53
N THR A 164 4.17 -17.16 -24.60
CA THR A 164 5.53 -17.66 -24.78
C THR A 164 6.50 -16.49 -24.72
N CYS A 165 7.52 -16.57 -23.86
CA CYS A 165 8.60 -15.61 -23.77
C CYS A 165 9.76 -16.04 -24.67
N LYS A 166 10.17 -15.16 -25.58
CA LYS A 166 11.47 -15.17 -26.24
C LYS A 166 12.45 -14.42 -25.35
N VAL A 167 13.48 -15.13 -24.92
CA VAL A 167 14.51 -14.63 -24.03
C VAL A 167 15.76 -14.33 -24.85
N ASP A 168 16.36 -13.16 -24.66
CA ASP A 168 17.68 -12.79 -25.17
C ASP A 168 18.53 -12.14 -24.07
N LEU A 169 19.36 -12.95 -23.42
CA LEU A 169 20.20 -12.53 -22.29
C LEU A 169 21.40 -11.67 -22.72
N SER A 170 21.64 -11.47 -24.02
CA SER A 170 22.69 -10.55 -24.50
C SER A 170 22.29 -9.08 -24.43
N LYS A 171 21.01 -8.78 -24.19
CA LYS A 171 20.51 -7.40 -24.10
C LYS A 171 20.96 -6.75 -22.79
N THR A 172 20.60 -5.48 -22.53
CA THR A 172 20.98 -4.75 -21.30
C THR A 172 19.80 -4.38 -20.40
N THR A 173 18.57 -4.35 -20.93
CA THR A 173 17.34 -4.13 -20.13
C THR A 173 16.48 -5.40 -20.06
N ASP A 174 15.63 -5.49 -19.05
CA ASP A 174 14.67 -6.61 -18.90
C ASP A 174 13.58 -6.56 -19.97
N ALA A 175 13.08 -5.38 -20.31
CA ALA A 175 12.11 -5.20 -21.39
C ALA A 175 12.63 -5.68 -22.76
N ASP A 176 13.92 -5.52 -23.03
CA ASP A 176 14.54 -6.03 -24.26
C ASP A 176 14.89 -7.53 -24.19
N ARG A 177 15.22 -8.05 -22.98
CA ARG A 177 15.48 -9.47 -22.74
C ARG A 177 14.26 -10.33 -23.00
N PHE A 178 13.08 -9.86 -22.56
CA PHE A 178 11.90 -10.69 -22.42
C PHE A 178 10.79 -10.21 -23.34
N LYS A 179 10.72 -10.82 -24.53
CA LYS A 179 9.68 -10.52 -25.52
C LYS A 179 8.60 -11.58 -25.49
N TRP A 180 7.39 -11.16 -25.16
CA TRP A 180 6.25 -12.07 -25.04
C TRP A 180 5.44 -12.12 -26.34
N GLU A 181 5.21 -13.33 -26.84
CA GLU A 181 4.47 -13.64 -28.06
C GLU A 181 3.51 -14.81 -27.83
N ASN A 182 2.73 -15.17 -28.86
CA ASN A 182 1.72 -16.25 -28.79
C ASN A 182 0.83 -16.11 -27.56
N LEU A 183 0.40 -14.87 -27.31
CA LEU A 183 -0.45 -14.52 -26.18
C LEU A 183 -1.80 -15.22 -26.35
N SER A 184 -2.37 -15.68 -25.25
CA SER A 184 -3.74 -16.20 -25.24
C SER A 184 -4.74 -15.16 -25.74
N GLU A 185 -6.00 -15.55 -25.93
CA GLU A 185 -7.06 -14.54 -25.90
C GLU A 185 -7.09 -13.85 -24.54
N LYS A 186 -7.55 -12.59 -24.52
CA LYS A 186 -7.78 -11.89 -23.26
C LYS A 186 -8.90 -12.59 -22.50
N ASP A 187 -8.62 -12.97 -21.26
CA ASP A 187 -9.62 -13.64 -20.45
C ASP A 187 -10.78 -12.69 -20.12
N LYS A 188 -12.01 -13.20 -20.29
CA LYS A 188 -13.23 -12.51 -19.83
C LYS A 188 -13.19 -12.26 -18.33
N TYR A 189 -12.60 -13.19 -17.57
CA TYR A 189 -12.13 -12.94 -16.22
C TYR A 189 -11.21 -14.06 -15.71
N VAL A 190 -10.28 -13.71 -14.83
CA VAL A 190 -9.52 -14.66 -14.00
C VAL A 190 -9.65 -14.28 -12.53
N TYR A 191 -9.98 -15.26 -11.69
CA TYR A 191 -10.07 -15.08 -10.24
C TYR A 191 -8.77 -15.53 -9.58
N ILE A 192 -8.10 -14.60 -8.90
CA ILE A 192 -6.91 -14.86 -8.09
C ILE A 192 -7.35 -15.03 -6.64
N LYS A 193 -7.17 -16.24 -6.12
CA LYS A 193 -7.45 -16.58 -4.73
C LYS A 193 -6.37 -15.97 -3.84
N THR A 194 -6.77 -15.23 -2.82
CA THR A 194 -5.88 -14.64 -1.80
C THR A 194 -5.86 -15.55 -0.56
N SER A 195 -4.89 -15.32 0.34
CA SER A 195 -4.83 -16.00 1.64
C SER A 195 -5.82 -15.42 2.69
N HIS A 196 -6.98 -14.91 2.25
CA HIS A 196 -8.01 -14.29 3.11
C HIS A 196 -7.48 -13.19 4.03
N ILE A 197 -6.82 -12.18 3.46
CA ILE A 197 -6.30 -11.03 4.21
C ILE A 197 -7.47 -10.24 4.79
N THR A 198 -7.52 -10.10 6.11
CA THR A 198 -8.62 -9.39 6.79
C THR A 198 -8.37 -7.88 6.74
N THR A 199 -9.30 -7.10 6.17
CA THR A 199 -9.25 -5.63 6.15
C THR A 199 -9.50 -5.00 7.53
N THR A 200 -9.94 -5.78 8.53
CA THR A 200 -10.03 -5.32 9.94
C THR A 200 -8.72 -5.30 10.70
N GLN A 201 -7.58 -5.57 10.07
CA GLN A 201 -6.31 -5.21 10.69
C GLN A 201 -6.01 -3.76 10.34
N ILE A 202 -6.49 -2.88 11.24
CA ILE A 202 -5.71 -1.78 11.82
C ILE A 202 -4.71 -1.17 10.84
N ASN A 203 -5.03 0.01 10.29
CA ASN A 203 -4.17 0.84 9.42
C ASN A 203 -2.72 0.38 9.34
N ARG A 204 -2.51 -0.64 8.55
CA ARG A 204 -1.30 -0.78 7.80
C ARG A 204 -1.68 -0.20 6.46
N THR A 205 -1.42 1.10 6.30
CA THR A 205 -0.98 1.61 5.00
C THR A 205 0.32 0.87 4.68
N GLN A 206 0.25 -0.45 4.48
CA GLN A 206 1.37 -1.23 4.05
C GLN A 206 1.31 -1.13 2.53
N PHE A 207 1.95 -0.06 2.04
CA PHE A 207 2.58 -0.13 0.74
C PHE A 207 3.62 -1.25 0.83
N THR A 208 3.23 -2.49 0.56
CA THR A 208 4.17 -3.62 0.55
C THR A 208 4.93 -3.63 -0.75
N GLY A 209 5.87 -2.69 -0.82
CA GLY A 209 7.09 -2.84 -1.58
C GLY A 209 8.20 -2.37 -0.67
N LEU A 210 8.98 -3.32 -0.16
CA LEU A 210 10.19 -3.16 0.65
C LEU A 210 10.02 -3.12 2.18
N LYS A 211 11.00 -3.78 2.79
CA LYS A 211 11.07 -4.41 4.10
C LYS A 211 11.33 -3.38 5.22
N THR A 212 10.39 -3.22 6.15
CA THR A 212 10.72 -2.89 7.55
C THR A 212 9.74 -3.61 8.48
N GLY A 213 10.21 -4.63 9.20
CA GLY A 213 9.45 -5.32 10.25
C GLY A 213 8.44 -6.37 9.76
N ASN A 214 8.93 -7.60 9.53
CA ASN A 214 8.20 -8.88 9.49
C ASN A 214 6.72 -8.85 9.04
N LYS A 215 6.51 -8.74 7.72
CA LYS A 215 5.59 -9.54 6.88
C LYS A 215 5.49 -8.91 5.49
N TYR A 216 5.46 -9.75 4.45
CA TYR A 216 5.06 -9.34 3.10
C TYR A 216 3.53 -9.37 3.04
N ASP A 217 2.87 -8.29 2.61
CA ASP A 217 1.47 -8.39 2.21
C ASP A 217 1.43 -8.95 0.80
N ASN A 218 0.84 -10.15 0.70
CA ASN A 218 0.90 -11.04 -0.46
C ASN A 218 0.10 -10.57 -1.68
N LEU A 219 -0.40 -9.32 -1.75
CA LEU A 219 -1.26 -8.86 -2.84
C LEU A 219 -0.49 -8.48 -4.12
N THR A 220 0.61 -9.17 -4.41
CA THR A 220 1.37 -9.00 -5.64
C THR A 220 1.06 -10.13 -6.59
N ILE A 221 0.72 -9.79 -7.83
CA ILE A 221 0.44 -10.73 -8.91
C ILE A 221 1.52 -10.51 -9.97
N PHE A 222 2.27 -11.56 -10.30
CA PHE A 222 3.23 -11.52 -11.40
C PHE A 222 2.51 -11.83 -12.70
N MET A 223 2.65 -10.95 -13.68
CA MET A 223 1.90 -11.02 -14.94
C MET A 223 2.81 -10.83 -16.15
N ILE A 224 2.35 -11.37 -17.28
CA ILE A 224 3.00 -11.18 -18.57
C ILE A 224 3.00 -9.68 -18.91
N PRO A 225 4.17 -9.06 -19.23
CA PRO A 225 4.29 -7.74 -19.82
C PRO A 225 3.43 -7.62 -21.08
N GLN A 226 2.56 -6.61 -21.14
CA GLN A 226 1.55 -6.51 -22.19
C GLN A 226 0.98 -5.09 -22.35
N PRO A 227 0.41 -4.76 -23.53
CA PRO A 227 -0.42 -3.57 -23.67
C PRO A 227 -1.71 -3.67 -22.85
N ILE A 228 -2.09 -2.56 -22.22
CA ILE A 228 -3.27 -2.50 -21.34
C ILE A 228 -4.35 -1.65 -21.99
N GLY A 229 -5.50 -2.28 -22.27
CA GLY A 229 -6.66 -1.62 -22.87
C GLY A 229 -7.55 -0.93 -21.84
N ASP A 230 -8.51 -0.13 -22.30
CA ASP A 230 -9.51 0.53 -21.44
C ASP A 230 -10.45 -0.47 -20.75
N ASP A 231 -10.57 -1.68 -21.30
CA ASP A 231 -11.33 -2.79 -20.75
C ASP A 231 -10.64 -3.49 -19.57
N ALA A 232 -9.33 -3.25 -19.39
CA ALA A 232 -8.54 -3.92 -18.37
C ALA A 232 -8.83 -3.36 -16.97
N LYS A 233 -9.30 -4.24 -16.07
CA LYS A 233 -9.67 -3.89 -14.71
C LYS A 233 -9.39 -5.01 -13.72
N ALA A 234 -9.12 -4.62 -12.48
CA ALA A 234 -9.13 -5.49 -11.33
C ALA A 234 -10.34 -5.19 -10.46
N GLU A 235 -11.04 -6.22 -10.02
CA GLU A 235 -12.10 -6.11 -9.03
C GLU A 235 -11.65 -6.84 -7.76
N VAL A 236 -11.36 -6.07 -6.72
CA VAL A 236 -11.01 -6.59 -5.41
C VAL A 236 -12.28 -6.94 -4.66
N ILE A 237 -12.41 -8.23 -4.29
CA ILE A 237 -13.62 -8.78 -3.71
C ILE A 237 -13.44 -8.85 -2.20
N LEU A 238 -14.25 -8.06 -1.52
CA LEU A 238 -14.31 -7.95 -0.07
C LEU A 238 -15.51 -8.75 0.42
N LYS A 239 -15.28 -9.71 1.30
CA LYS A 239 -16.34 -10.47 1.97
C LYS A 239 -16.47 -9.99 3.40
N LYS A 240 -17.70 -9.76 3.84
CA LYS A 240 -17.97 -9.41 5.24
C LYS A 240 -17.33 -10.48 6.14
N ASP A 241 -16.52 -10.05 7.10
CA ASP A 241 -15.93 -11.01 8.02
C ASP A 241 -16.99 -11.68 8.89
N GLY A 242 -16.74 -12.94 9.22
CA GLY A 242 -17.62 -13.74 10.10
C GLY A 242 -17.32 -13.55 11.58
N LYS A 243 -16.47 -12.57 11.95
CA LYS A 243 -16.14 -12.35 13.37
C LYS A 243 -17.37 -11.81 14.09
N GLU A 244 -17.82 -12.53 15.11
CA GLU A 244 -18.74 -11.98 16.10
C GLU A 244 -17.95 -10.99 16.96
N TYR A 245 -18.21 -9.69 16.80
CA TYR A 245 -17.51 -8.66 17.56
C TYR A 245 -18.11 -8.57 18.96
N VAL A 246 -17.44 -9.20 19.92
CA VAL A 246 -17.77 -9.35 21.34
C VAL A 246 -17.93 -8.01 22.09
N SER A 247 -17.57 -6.89 21.47
CA SER A 247 -17.44 -5.58 22.15
C SER A 247 -18.68 -4.69 22.11
N VAL A 248 -19.81 -5.12 21.53
CA VAL A 248 -21.06 -4.38 21.72
C VAL A 248 -21.72 -4.91 22.97
N ARG A 249 -21.29 -4.38 24.12
CA ARG A 249 -21.99 -4.60 25.38
C ARG A 249 -22.76 -3.35 25.71
N ASP A 250 -24.00 -3.48 26.17
CA ASP A 250 -24.72 -2.36 26.74
C ASP A 250 -24.06 -1.90 28.06
N GLU A 251 -24.55 -0.83 28.66
CA GLU A 251 -24.06 -0.33 29.96
C GLU A 251 -24.14 -1.36 31.10
N LYS A 252 -24.83 -2.49 30.88
CA LYS A 252 -24.99 -3.60 31.83
C LYS A 252 -24.07 -4.77 31.49
N GLY A 253 -23.18 -4.63 30.50
CA GLY A 253 -22.26 -5.67 30.08
C GLY A 253 -22.91 -6.79 29.25
N GLN A 254 -24.16 -6.64 28.80
CA GLN A 254 -24.89 -7.67 28.05
C GLN A 254 -24.56 -7.63 26.57
N LYS A 255 -24.45 -8.81 25.94
CA LYS A 255 -24.17 -8.95 24.50
C LYS A 255 -25.30 -8.29 23.69
N VAL A 256 -24.98 -7.25 22.92
CA VAL A 256 -25.92 -6.62 22.00
C VAL A 256 -25.66 -7.14 20.59
N THR A 257 -26.72 -7.52 19.88
CA THR A 257 -26.62 -7.80 18.44
C THR A 257 -26.58 -6.46 17.71
N PRO A 258 -25.60 -6.22 16.82
CA PRO A 258 -25.59 -5.01 15.99
C PRO A 258 -26.93 -4.76 15.29
N GLU A 259 -27.70 -3.78 15.76
CA GLU A 259 -29.02 -3.50 15.16
C GLU A 259 -28.90 -2.82 13.77
N ASN A 260 -27.73 -2.26 13.44
CA ASN A 260 -27.49 -1.52 12.19
C ASN A 260 -26.13 -1.85 11.55
N ASP A 261 -25.83 -3.14 11.32
CA ASP A 261 -24.68 -3.51 10.50
C ASP A 261 -24.98 -3.18 9.02
N THR A 262 -24.47 -2.04 8.55
CA THR A 262 -24.71 -1.55 7.19
C THR A 262 -23.85 -2.26 6.14
N ARG A 263 -22.93 -3.14 6.53
CA ARG A 263 -22.05 -3.84 5.60
C ARG A 263 -22.83 -4.84 4.74
N VAL A 264 -22.68 -4.72 3.43
CA VAL A 264 -23.13 -5.73 2.48
C VAL A 264 -22.31 -7.03 2.62
N LYS A 265 -22.89 -8.18 2.26
CA LYS A 265 -22.21 -9.48 2.36
C LYS A 265 -20.92 -9.54 1.52
N ILE A 266 -20.97 -8.96 0.32
CA ILE A 266 -19.85 -8.89 -0.63
C ILE A 266 -19.78 -7.46 -1.16
N LYS A 267 -18.61 -6.85 -1.08
CA LYS A 267 -18.30 -5.54 -1.67
C LYS A 267 -17.22 -5.70 -2.73
N ARG A 268 -17.32 -4.94 -3.81
CA ARG A 268 -16.41 -5.01 -4.97
C ARG A 268 -15.79 -3.65 -5.20
N ILE A 269 -14.46 -3.58 -5.17
CA ILE A 269 -13.72 -2.36 -5.51
C ILE A 269 -13.14 -2.56 -6.90
N THR A 270 -13.62 -1.78 -7.88
CA THR A 270 -13.11 -1.82 -9.26
C THR A 270 -11.98 -0.81 -9.43
N ILE A 271 -10.86 -1.28 -9.98
CA ILE A 271 -9.64 -0.52 -10.23
C ILE A 271 -9.32 -0.64 -11.73
N PRO A 272 -9.35 0.46 -12.49
CA PRO A 272 -8.84 0.48 -13.86
C PRO A 272 -7.33 0.17 -13.87
N LEU A 273 -6.90 -0.75 -14.73
CA LEU A 273 -5.50 -1.15 -14.83
C LEU A 273 -4.74 -0.38 -15.92
N LYS A 274 -5.43 0.38 -16.77
CA LYS A 274 -4.76 1.22 -17.76
C LYS A 274 -3.97 2.33 -17.07
N ARG A 275 -2.70 2.49 -17.47
CA ARG A 275 -1.83 3.56 -16.99
C ARG A 275 -2.30 4.91 -17.52
N LYS A 276 -2.06 5.96 -16.73
CA LYS A 276 -2.35 7.35 -17.15
C LYS A 276 -1.52 7.78 -18.36
N ASP A 277 -0.28 7.29 -18.45
CA ASP A 277 0.63 7.59 -19.57
C ASP A 277 0.41 6.70 -20.80
N GLY A 278 -0.53 5.74 -20.72
CA GLY A 278 -0.87 4.82 -21.80
C GLY A 278 0.22 3.80 -22.16
N LYS A 279 1.31 3.72 -21.38
CA LYS A 279 2.40 2.76 -21.67
C LYS A 279 1.98 1.32 -21.38
N PRO A 280 2.53 0.34 -22.13
CA PRO A 280 2.37 -1.07 -21.79
C PRO A 280 3.11 -1.41 -20.50
N TYR A 281 2.70 -2.49 -19.86
CA TYR A 281 3.48 -3.10 -18.78
C TYR A 281 4.77 -3.72 -19.33
N GLN A 282 5.88 -3.54 -18.60
CA GLN A 282 7.21 -4.02 -19.00
C GLN A 282 7.77 -5.07 -18.01
N ALA A 283 8.65 -5.93 -18.50
CA ALA A 283 9.37 -6.88 -17.67
C ALA A 283 10.27 -6.15 -16.66
N GLY A 284 10.34 -6.65 -15.42
CA GLY A 284 11.13 -6.04 -14.33
C GLY A 284 10.53 -4.76 -13.75
N GLU A 285 9.28 -4.45 -14.08
CA GLU A 285 8.58 -3.28 -13.55
C GLU A 285 7.61 -3.65 -12.42
N VAL A 286 7.45 -2.75 -11.46
CA VAL A 286 6.38 -2.80 -10.44
C VAL A 286 5.31 -1.76 -10.74
N GLU A 287 4.10 -2.21 -11.00
CA GLU A 287 2.92 -1.35 -11.07
C GLU A 287 2.15 -1.40 -9.74
N LYS A 288 1.84 -0.25 -9.16
CA LYS A 288 1.16 -0.17 -7.86
C LYS A 288 -0.24 0.40 -8.01
N TYR A 289 -1.23 -0.40 -7.63
CA TYR A 289 -2.62 0.01 -7.52
C TYR A 289 -3.04 0.15 -6.08
N LEU A 290 -3.64 1.29 -5.76
CA LEU A 290 -4.29 1.48 -4.47
C LEU A 290 -5.66 0.83 -4.50
N VAL A 291 -5.86 -0.16 -3.64
CA VAL A 291 -7.19 -0.63 -3.28
C VAL A 291 -7.82 0.46 -2.44
N ASN A 292 -8.66 1.27 -3.07
CA ASN A 292 -9.37 2.37 -2.43
C ASN A 292 -10.77 2.46 -3.02
N SER A 293 -11.77 2.70 -2.17
CA SER A 293 -13.11 3.05 -2.64
C SER A 293 -13.13 4.52 -3.09
N LEU A 294 -12.45 4.84 -4.20
CA LEU A 294 -12.39 6.22 -4.73
C LEU A 294 -13.74 6.72 -5.28
N THR A 295 -14.71 5.83 -5.45
CA THR A 295 -16.06 6.17 -5.88
C THR A 295 -17.08 5.34 -5.11
N ASN A 296 -17.56 5.85 -3.97
CA ASN A 296 -18.91 5.53 -3.52
C ASN A 296 -19.90 6.23 -4.47
N LYS A 297 -19.99 5.75 -5.73
CA LYS A 297 -21.10 6.10 -6.63
C LYS A 297 -22.37 5.33 -6.25
N THR A 298 -22.25 4.32 -5.39
CA THR A 298 -23.37 3.72 -4.71
C THR A 298 -23.69 4.56 -3.47
N ASN A 299 -24.97 4.83 -3.22
CA ASN A 299 -25.48 5.47 -1.99
C ASN A 299 -25.24 4.60 -0.72
N GLU A 300 -24.27 3.70 -0.75
CA GLU A 300 -23.96 2.70 0.28
C GLU A 300 -23.12 3.34 1.38
N LYS A 301 -23.70 3.41 2.59
CA LYS A 301 -23.12 4.02 3.80
C LYS A 301 -22.06 3.11 4.46
N ASP A 302 -21.20 2.49 3.66
CA ASP A 302 -20.41 1.32 4.10
C ASP A 302 -19.02 1.70 4.62
N SER A 303 -18.72 2.98 4.71
CA SER A 303 -17.53 3.51 5.37
C SER A 303 -17.92 4.83 6.02
N ASN A 304 -18.30 4.71 7.29
CA ASN A 304 -18.49 5.87 8.12
C ASN A 304 -17.13 6.31 8.65
N ILE A 305 -16.96 7.62 8.72
CA ILE A 305 -15.78 8.27 9.28
C ILE A 305 -16.30 9.15 10.41
N SER A 306 -15.60 9.15 11.52
CA SER A 306 -15.80 10.11 12.60
C SER A 306 -14.53 10.90 12.81
N ILE A 307 -14.69 12.19 13.06
CA ILE A 307 -13.63 13.09 13.52
C ILE A 307 -14.25 13.87 14.67
N GLU A 308 -13.75 13.68 15.88
CA GLU A 308 -14.31 14.26 17.09
C GLU A 308 -13.17 14.89 17.91
N VAL A 309 -13.39 16.06 18.53
CA VAL A 309 -12.45 16.55 19.56
C VAL A 309 -12.74 15.78 20.83
N VAL A 310 -11.69 15.24 21.45
CA VAL A 310 -11.81 14.38 22.64
C VAL A 310 -10.82 14.79 23.73
N ASP A 311 -11.13 14.42 24.96
CA ASP A 311 -10.17 14.47 26.06
C ASP A 311 -9.27 13.21 25.98
N PRO A 312 -7.93 13.34 25.89
CA PRO A 312 -7.04 12.18 25.87
C PRO A 312 -7.05 11.40 27.18
N ASN A 313 -7.56 11.97 28.28
CA ASN A 313 -7.69 11.34 29.59
C ASN A 313 -9.12 10.82 29.87
N ASN A 314 -10.13 11.29 29.12
CA ASN A 314 -11.52 10.86 29.25
C ASN A 314 -12.22 10.81 27.89
N HIS A 315 -12.01 9.68 27.20
CA HIS A 315 -12.48 9.46 25.85
C HIS A 315 -14.00 9.51 25.71
N GLU A 316 -14.80 9.38 26.78
CA GLU A 316 -16.28 9.41 26.72
C GLU A 316 -16.87 10.79 26.42
N SER A 317 -16.04 11.83 26.49
CA SER A 317 -16.46 13.20 26.24
C SER A 317 -15.95 13.67 24.88
N SER A 318 -16.86 14.18 24.05
CA SER A 318 -16.50 14.91 22.83
C SER A 318 -17.02 16.34 22.86
N ASN A 319 -16.46 17.19 21.99
CA ASN A 319 -16.95 18.55 21.82
C ASN A 319 -16.83 19.00 20.36
N THR A 320 -17.83 19.71 19.85
CA THR A 320 -17.71 20.47 18.59
C THR A 320 -17.04 21.84 18.79
N TYR A 321 -16.86 22.23 20.07
CA TYR A 321 -16.24 23.47 20.47
C TYR A 321 -14.88 23.23 21.14
N ILE A 322 -13.87 23.94 20.67
CA ILE A 322 -12.56 23.99 21.34
C ILE A 322 -12.59 25.18 22.30
N TYR A 323 -12.40 24.91 23.57
CA TYR A 323 -12.26 25.93 24.61
C TYR A 323 -10.81 25.94 25.11
N PRO A 324 -9.98 26.93 24.72
CA PRO A 324 -8.65 27.10 25.28
C PRO A 324 -8.73 27.18 26.82
N ASN A 325 -7.77 26.56 27.51
CA ASN A 325 -7.69 26.48 28.98
C ASN A 325 -8.77 25.63 29.68
N LYS A 326 -9.64 24.93 28.94
CA LYS A 326 -10.36 23.76 29.47
C LYS A 326 -9.45 22.55 29.28
N GLU A 327 -8.69 22.24 30.32
CA GLU A 327 -7.52 21.33 30.31
C GLU A 327 -7.76 19.94 29.71
N SER A 328 -9.00 19.49 29.62
CA SER A 328 -9.38 18.19 29.08
C SER A 328 -9.18 18.09 27.56
N PHE A 329 -9.69 19.01 26.74
CA PHE A 329 -9.72 18.83 25.26
C PHE A 329 -8.61 19.57 24.52
N CYS A 330 -8.05 20.60 25.17
CA CYS A 330 -7.12 21.56 24.58
C CYS A 330 -6.11 21.99 25.64
N LYS A 331 -4.89 21.45 25.59
CA LYS A 331 -3.85 21.68 26.60
C LYS A 331 -2.91 22.78 26.14
N LYS A 332 -2.74 23.82 26.97
CA LYS A 332 -1.73 24.85 26.73
C LYS A 332 -0.33 24.20 26.74
N ASP A 333 0.50 24.59 25.80
CA ASP A 333 1.91 24.23 25.79
C ASP A 333 2.61 25.03 26.89
N GLY A 334 3.28 24.33 27.82
CA GLY A 334 3.94 24.96 28.97
C GLY A 334 5.20 25.74 28.60
N GLU A 335 5.79 25.47 27.44
CA GLU A 335 7.04 26.09 27.00
C GLU A 335 6.80 27.20 25.97
N LYS A 336 5.73 27.09 25.18
CA LYS A 336 5.43 28.03 24.09
C LYS A 336 4.24 28.92 24.40
N GLN A 337 4.50 30.23 24.38
CA GLN A 337 3.45 31.23 24.56
C GLN A 337 2.34 31.07 23.49
N ASN A 338 1.09 31.21 23.91
CA ASN A 338 -0.11 31.15 23.06
C ASN A 338 -0.22 29.90 22.17
N THR A 339 0.38 28.78 22.60
CA THR A 339 0.32 27.51 21.88
C THR A 339 -0.56 26.51 22.61
N TYR A 340 -1.42 25.81 21.88
CA TYR A 340 -2.37 24.85 22.43
C TYR A 340 -2.39 23.57 21.61
N ASN A 341 -2.35 22.42 22.29
CA ASN A 341 -2.49 21.10 21.72
C ASN A 341 -3.95 20.66 21.77
N VAL A 342 -4.53 20.39 20.61
CA VAL A 342 -5.89 19.85 20.45
C VAL A 342 -5.79 18.37 20.16
N TYR A 343 -6.58 17.57 20.86
CA TYR A 343 -6.66 16.12 20.66
C TYR A 343 -7.92 15.78 19.89
N ILE A 344 -7.78 14.88 18.92
CA ILE A 344 -8.88 14.42 18.11
C ILE A 344 -8.93 12.91 18.08
N ASN A 345 -10.14 12.37 17.99
CA ASN A 345 -10.39 11.00 17.66
C ASN A 345 -10.82 10.92 16.19
N CYS A 346 -10.02 10.27 15.35
CA CYS A 346 -10.28 10.18 13.91
C CYS A 346 -10.23 8.73 13.46
N TYR A 347 -11.39 8.20 13.05
CA TYR A 347 -11.56 6.78 12.81
C TYR A 347 -12.68 6.42 11.84
N ARG A 348 -12.48 5.30 11.15
CA ARG A 348 -13.47 4.66 10.28
C ARG A 348 -14.23 3.60 11.06
N TYR A 349 -15.53 3.45 10.80
CA TYR A 349 -16.36 2.42 11.42
C TYR A 349 -17.40 1.83 10.48
N ALA A 350 -17.82 0.60 10.79
CA ALA A 350 -18.76 -0.17 9.96
C ALA A 350 -20.11 -0.45 10.63
N VAL A 351 -20.20 -0.38 11.96
CA VAL A 351 -21.43 -0.67 12.71
C VAL A 351 -21.70 0.49 13.67
N ASN A 352 -22.95 0.97 13.69
CA ASN A 352 -23.45 1.87 14.73
C ASN A 352 -24.37 1.06 15.66
N THR A 353 -24.09 1.07 16.96
CA THR A 353 -24.79 0.19 17.92
C THR A 353 -25.75 0.93 18.86
N ASP A 354 -25.92 2.25 18.72
CA ASP A 354 -27.01 2.96 19.40
C ASP A 354 -27.30 4.32 18.74
N LYS A 355 -28.56 4.60 18.38
CA LYS A 355 -28.99 5.92 17.87
C LYS A 355 -29.21 6.96 18.98
N THR A 356 -29.31 6.51 20.24
CA THR A 356 -29.76 7.32 21.38
C THR A 356 -28.61 7.85 22.24
N LYS A 357 -27.41 7.26 22.13
CA LYS A 357 -26.21 7.68 22.85
C LYS A 357 -25.16 8.24 21.91
N LYS A 358 -24.58 9.38 22.30
CA LYS A 358 -23.64 10.14 21.48
C LYS A 358 -22.27 9.46 21.32
N HIS A 359 -21.91 8.47 22.14
CA HIS A 359 -20.51 8.06 22.27
C HIS A 359 -20.28 6.55 22.46
N PHE A 360 -19.28 6.06 21.71
CA PHE A 360 -18.54 4.79 21.85
C PHE A 360 -19.25 3.46 21.71
N ASN A 361 -20.19 3.39 20.79
CA ASN A 361 -20.82 2.14 20.44
C ASN A 361 -20.62 1.84 18.95
N HIS A 362 -19.41 2.09 18.44
CA HIS A 362 -19.01 1.71 17.09
C HIS A 362 -18.26 0.38 17.13
N ALA A 363 -18.86 -0.70 16.63
CA ALA A 363 -18.12 -1.93 16.39
C ALA A 363 -17.32 -1.78 15.08
N ILE A 364 -16.09 -2.30 15.10
CA ILE A 364 -15.17 -2.35 13.95
C ILE A 364 -14.60 -0.98 13.59
N ILE A 365 -13.74 -0.47 14.48
CA ILE A 365 -13.04 0.80 14.32
C ILE A 365 -11.65 0.58 13.71
N ALA A 366 -11.24 1.44 12.78
CA ALA A 366 -9.85 1.59 12.39
C ALA A 366 -9.46 3.06 12.46
N SER A 367 -8.25 3.37 12.92
CA SER A 367 -7.72 4.74 12.88
C SER A 367 -7.81 5.34 11.46
N ASN A 368 -7.77 6.67 11.36
CA ASN A 368 -7.67 7.36 10.07
C ASN A 368 -6.84 8.62 10.26
N THR A 369 -5.94 8.91 9.33
CA THR A 369 -5.19 10.18 9.37
C THR A 369 -6.10 11.34 8.99
N PHE A 370 -5.66 12.55 9.32
CA PHE A 370 -6.40 13.77 9.05
C PHE A 370 -5.48 14.91 8.64
N THR A 371 -6.07 15.89 8.00
CA THR A 371 -5.43 17.15 7.61
C THR A 371 -6.27 18.34 8.04
N ILE A 372 -5.61 19.48 8.25
CA ILE A 372 -6.28 20.77 8.48
C ILE A 372 -6.46 21.42 7.11
N LYS A 373 -7.69 21.47 6.61
CA LYS A 373 -8.00 22.01 5.28
C LYS A 373 -8.05 23.53 5.27
N SER A 374 -8.59 24.12 6.33
CA SER A 374 -8.66 25.57 6.48
C SER A 374 -8.81 25.98 7.93
N ILE A 375 -8.31 27.18 8.21
CA ILE A 375 -8.67 27.95 9.40
C ILE A 375 -9.38 29.21 8.88
N GLU A 376 -10.54 29.51 9.43
CA GLU A 376 -11.34 30.68 9.10
C GLU A 376 -11.47 31.53 10.35
N TYR A 377 -11.51 32.84 10.18
CA TYR A 377 -11.74 33.78 11.27
C TYR A 377 -13.04 34.52 11.04
N LYS A 378 -13.83 34.65 12.11
CA LYS A 378 -15.07 35.41 12.06
C LYS A 378 -14.73 36.90 11.99
N THR A 379 -14.95 37.51 10.85
CA THR A 379 -14.75 38.95 10.62
C THR A 379 -16.10 39.64 10.40
N TYR A 380 -16.14 40.93 10.66
CA TYR A 380 -17.30 41.75 10.32
C TYR A 380 -17.10 42.38 8.94
N ASN A 381 -18.13 42.29 8.09
CA ASN A 381 -18.14 42.97 6.81
C ASN A 381 -18.94 44.27 6.95
N GLU A 382 -18.22 45.40 6.93
CA GLU A 382 -18.83 46.73 7.07
C GLU A 382 -19.84 47.07 5.97
N LYS A 383 -19.68 46.51 4.76
CA LYS A 383 -20.55 46.77 3.60
C LYS A 383 -21.89 46.04 3.73
N THR A 384 -21.86 44.79 4.20
CA THR A 384 -23.07 43.96 4.35
C THR A 384 -23.68 44.05 5.74
N LYS A 385 -23.00 44.70 6.69
CA LYS A 385 -23.35 44.78 8.12
C LYS A 385 -23.57 43.42 8.76
N LYS A 386 -22.89 42.38 8.26
CA LYS A 386 -22.97 40.99 8.72
C LYS A 386 -21.59 40.48 9.11
N SER A 387 -21.55 39.61 10.12
CA SER A 387 -20.32 38.91 10.50
C SER A 387 -20.27 37.56 9.78
N ASP A 388 -19.25 37.36 8.96
CA ASP A 388 -19.04 36.15 8.17
C ASP A 388 -17.68 35.53 8.51
N TYR A 389 -17.54 34.23 8.25
CA TYR A 389 -16.24 33.58 8.34
C TYR A 389 -15.48 33.87 7.07
N THR A 390 -14.38 34.62 7.19
CA THR A 390 -13.48 34.84 6.08
C THR A 390 -12.40 33.78 6.13
N GLN A 391 -12.21 33.07 5.02
CA GLN A 391 -11.12 32.12 4.90
C GLN A 391 -9.81 32.87 5.04
N LEU A 392 -9.04 32.48 6.04
CA LEU A 392 -7.67 32.89 6.17
C LEU A 392 -6.88 31.96 5.23
N SER A 393 -6.56 32.38 4.01
CA SER A 393 -6.00 31.49 2.97
C SER A 393 -4.47 31.36 3.04
N GLY A 394 -3.96 30.13 2.96
CA GLY A 394 -2.53 29.76 2.92
C GLY A 394 -2.11 28.82 4.07
N GLU A 395 -0.96 28.15 3.97
CA GLU A 395 -0.27 27.60 5.16
C GLU A 395 0.24 28.78 5.99
N ASN A 396 -0.03 28.80 7.30
CA ASN A 396 0.33 29.91 8.20
C ASN A 396 -0.32 31.23 7.79
N VAL A 397 -1.50 31.47 8.34
CA VAL A 397 -2.14 32.76 8.15
C VAL A 397 -1.59 33.69 9.21
N ASN A 398 -1.22 34.92 8.86
CA ASN A 398 -0.54 35.92 9.70
C ASN A 398 -0.74 35.79 11.23
N CYS A 399 -1.96 35.52 11.73
CA CYS A 399 -2.28 35.37 13.15
C CYS A 399 -2.29 33.94 13.76
N VAL A 400 -2.24 32.86 12.98
CA VAL A 400 -2.30 31.48 13.47
C VAL A 400 -1.38 30.57 12.66
N THR A 401 -0.50 29.85 13.34
CA THR A 401 0.26 28.72 12.78
C THR A 401 -0.21 27.41 13.39
N TRP A 402 -0.08 26.31 12.65
CA TRP A 402 -0.47 24.99 13.14
C TRP A 402 0.52 23.92 12.73
N LYS A 403 0.54 22.83 13.49
CA LYS A 403 1.35 21.65 13.18
C LYS A 403 0.61 20.42 13.65
N ILE A 404 0.50 19.41 12.79
CA ILE A 404 0.06 18.09 13.23
C ILE A 404 1.17 17.50 14.10
N THR A 405 0.86 17.23 15.36
CA THR A 405 1.83 16.74 16.35
C THR A 405 1.77 15.22 16.47
N LYS A 406 0.62 14.61 16.17
CA LYS A 406 0.44 13.16 16.12
C LYS A 406 -0.66 12.77 15.14
N GLN A 407 -0.37 11.82 14.25
CA GLN A 407 -1.40 11.14 13.46
C GLN A 407 -1.91 9.90 14.22
N PRO A 408 -3.21 9.57 14.14
CA PRO A 408 -3.72 8.27 14.55
C PRO A 408 -2.93 7.15 13.88
N LYS A 409 -2.60 6.10 14.64
CA LYS A 409 -1.78 5.00 14.13
C LYS A 409 -2.09 3.71 14.87
N GLY A 410 -2.27 2.63 14.12
CA GLY A 410 -2.53 1.34 14.72
C GLY A 410 -3.89 1.34 15.42
N ASP A 411 -3.91 0.77 16.64
CA ASP A 411 -5.08 0.75 17.53
C ASP A 411 -5.41 2.12 18.12
N ASP A 412 -4.47 3.06 18.02
CA ASP A 412 -4.63 4.41 18.54
C ASP A 412 -5.32 5.30 17.50
N THR A 413 -6.60 5.57 17.76
CA THR A 413 -7.45 6.45 16.98
C THR A 413 -7.23 7.93 17.31
N ILE A 414 -6.40 8.22 18.32
CA ILE A 414 -6.14 9.58 18.79
C ILE A 414 -5.00 10.23 18.01
N GLY A 415 -5.35 11.32 17.34
CA GLY A 415 -4.43 12.27 16.74
C GLY A 415 -4.35 13.55 17.58
N SER A 416 -3.38 14.39 17.26
CA SER A 416 -3.29 15.73 17.83
C SER A 416 -2.61 16.72 16.89
N PHE A 417 -2.93 17.99 17.09
CA PHE A 417 -2.27 19.10 16.41
C PHE A 417 -2.11 20.28 17.38
N SER A 418 -1.07 21.07 17.16
CA SER A 418 -0.84 22.31 17.89
C SER A 418 -1.34 23.51 17.09
N LEU A 419 -1.93 24.48 17.77
CA LEU A 419 -2.28 25.80 17.26
C LEU A 419 -1.47 26.85 18.03
N THR A 420 -0.73 27.70 17.33
CA THR A 420 -0.01 28.83 17.91
C THR A 420 -0.61 30.12 17.40
N PHE A 421 -1.01 30.98 18.33
CA PHE A 421 -1.70 32.23 18.04
C PHE A 421 -0.77 33.44 18.21
N ASP A 422 -0.81 34.35 17.25
CA ASP A 422 -0.14 35.66 17.30
C ASP A 422 -1.20 36.79 17.34
N PRO A 423 -1.63 37.21 18.54
CA PRO A 423 -2.63 38.26 18.73
C PRO A 423 -2.29 39.59 18.05
N SER A 424 -1.01 39.89 17.86
CA SER A 424 -0.57 41.15 17.25
C SER A 424 -0.97 41.27 15.78
N LYS A 425 -1.30 40.15 15.14
CA LYS A 425 -1.64 40.05 13.71
C LYS A 425 -3.13 39.76 13.47
N TYR A 426 -3.96 39.84 14.51
CA TYR A 426 -5.39 39.54 14.40
C TYR A 426 -6.11 40.58 13.52
N PRO A 427 -7.03 40.16 12.64
CA PRO A 427 -7.89 41.09 11.92
C PRO A 427 -8.79 41.88 12.88
N ILE A 428 -9.06 43.14 12.55
CA ILE A 428 -9.97 43.99 13.34
C ILE A 428 -11.39 43.42 13.30
N VAL A 429 -12.05 43.21 14.45
CA VAL A 429 -13.41 42.66 14.56
C VAL A 429 -14.32 43.68 15.21
N GLU A 430 -15.20 44.30 14.42
CA GLU A 430 -16.24 45.19 14.94
C GLU A 430 -17.60 44.50 14.96
N ASP A 431 -18.24 44.32 16.11
CA ASP A 431 -19.71 44.11 16.13
C ASP A 431 -20.48 45.43 16.37
N LYS A 432 -19.77 46.51 16.80
CA LYS A 432 -20.08 47.97 16.71
C LYS A 432 -19.06 48.76 17.58
N PRO A 433 -18.11 49.52 17.01
CA PRO A 433 -17.13 50.29 17.80
C PRO A 433 -17.81 51.54 18.41
N LYS A 434 -17.40 51.93 19.62
CA LYS A 434 -17.65 53.29 20.10
C LYS A 434 -16.62 54.20 19.44
N LYS A 435 -17.08 55.31 18.84
CA LYS A 435 -16.21 56.31 18.20
C LYS A 435 -15.11 56.75 19.19
N GLY A 436 -13.85 56.53 18.82
CA GLY A 436 -12.69 56.96 19.62
C GLY A 436 -12.08 55.92 20.58
N VAL A 437 -12.58 54.68 20.63
CA VAL A 437 -12.00 53.62 21.48
C VAL A 437 -11.16 52.67 20.65
N LYS A 438 -9.85 52.59 20.93
CA LYS A 438 -8.96 51.57 20.37
C LYS A 438 -9.42 50.19 20.86
N GLN A 439 -9.77 49.30 19.94
CA GLN A 439 -10.07 47.91 20.29
C GLN A 439 -8.76 47.16 20.52
N GLU A 440 -8.59 46.56 21.70
CA GLU A 440 -7.48 45.66 21.97
C GLU A 440 -7.88 44.23 21.60
N HIS A 441 -7.14 43.61 20.69
CA HIS A 441 -7.28 42.18 20.37
C HIS A 441 -6.81 41.35 21.57
N LYS A 442 -7.77 40.81 22.33
CA LYS A 442 -7.48 39.93 23.45
C LYS A 442 -8.18 38.60 23.23
N PHE A 443 -7.48 37.68 22.58
CA PHE A 443 -7.92 36.29 22.48
C PHE A 443 -8.29 35.77 23.88
N GLY A 444 -9.57 35.47 24.08
CA GLY A 444 -10.16 34.89 25.29
C GLY A 444 -10.28 35.73 26.54
N THR A 445 -10.61 36.99 26.32
CA THR A 445 -11.55 37.68 27.23
C THR A 445 -12.98 37.21 26.96
N LYS A 446 -13.84 37.26 27.99
CA LYS A 446 -15.28 36.95 27.90
C LYS A 446 -16.02 37.85 26.88
N GLU A 447 -15.41 38.99 26.59
CA GLU A 447 -15.90 40.03 25.68
C GLU A 447 -15.31 39.91 24.26
N SER A 448 -14.32 39.03 24.04
CA SER A 448 -13.72 38.82 22.72
C SER A 448 -14.71 38.15 21.78
N MET A 449 -14.98 38.82 20.66
CA MET A 449 -15.87 38.34 19.59
C MET A 449 -15.13 37.42 18.60
N ASP A 450 -13.83 37.24 18.82
CA ASP A 450 -12.88 36.47 18.05
C ASP A 450 -13.26 34.99 18.05
N LYS A 451 -13.62 34.46 16.88
CA LYS A 451 -13.91 33.02 16.70
C LYS A 451 -13.10 32.49 15.54
N PHE A 452 -12.34 31.44 15.80
CA PHE A 452 -11.75 30.64 14.72
C PHE A 452 -12.65 29.47 14.41
N ARG A 453 -12.72 29.09 13.14
CA ARG A 453 -13.29 27.83 12.71
C ARG A 453 -12.21 27.04 12.00
N ILE A 454 -12.02 25.80 12.43
CA ILE A 454 -11.03 24.89 11.89
C ILE A 454 -11.79 23.81 11.13
N THR A 455 -11.44 23.61 9.86
CA THR A 455 -12.01 22.52 9.06
C THR A 455 -11.01 21.38 9.03
N LEU A 456 -11.35 20.29 9.72
CA LEU A 456 -10.60 19.04 9.67
C LEU A 456 -11.18 18.14 8.59
N VAL A 457 -10.31 17.49 7.83
CA VAL A 457 -10.69 16.52 6.82
C VAL A 457 -9.96 15.22 7.12
N ALA A 458 -10.71 14.13 7.20
CA ALA A 458 -10.12 12.80 7.26
C ALA A 458 -9.51 12.50 5.90
N ASP A 459 -8.25 12.08 5.89
CA ASP A 459 -7.57 11.77 4.66
C ASP A 459 -8.32 10.66 3.96
N GLY A 460 -8.64 10.93 2.70
CA GLY A 460 -9.39 10.02 1.87
C GLY A 460 -10.91 10.15 1.86
N PHE A 461 -11.44 11.11 2.63
CA PHE A 461 -12.87 11.40 2.70
C PHE A 461 -13.13 12.89 2.45
N GLU A 462 -12.66 13.44 1.33
CA GLU A 462 -12.64 14.88 1.07
C GLU A 462 -14.03 15.56 1.03
N GLY A 463 -15.11 14.77 0.96
CA GLY A 463 -16.50 15.21 1.09
C GLY A 463 -17.12 15.09 2.49
N LYS A 464 -16.42 14.47 3.46
CA LYS A 464 -16.81 14.38 4.87
C LYS A 464 -15.77 15.10 5.72
N TYR A 465 -16.18 16.19 6.36
CA TYR A 465 -15.31 17.05 7.13
C TYR A 465 -15.98 17.38 8.47
N GLU A 466 -15.16 17.70 9.46
CA GLU A 466 -15.63 18.23 10.73
C GLU A 466 -15.26 19.70 10.85
N LYS A 467 -16.23 20.53 11.26
CA LYS A 467 -16.03 21.97 11.47
C LYS A 467 -16.00 22.25 12.96
N LEU A 468 -14.81 22.53 13.46
CA LEU A 468 -14.59 22.85 14.87
C LEU A 468 -14.64 24.35 15.07
N ALA A 469 -15.46 24.81 16.01
CA ALA A 469 -15.49 26.23 16.38
C ALA A 469 -14.67 26.43 17.65
N LEU A 470 -13.61 27.23 17.57
CA LEU A 470 -12.82 27.61 18.72
C LEU A 470 -13.45 28.84 19.37
N ILE A 471 -13.90 28.66 20.61
CA ILE A 471 -14.54 29.71 21.42
C ILE A 471 -13.60 30.05 22.57
N PRO A 472 -13.08 31.28 22.63
CA PRO A 472 -12.26 31.71 23.74
C PRO A 472 -13.10 31.79 25.05
N GLN A 473 -12.60 31.24 26.16
CA GLN A 473 -13.18 31.46 27.49
C GLN A 473 -12.13 31.94 28.49
N HIS A 474 -12.45 33.08 29.11
CA HIS A 474 -11.92 33.65 30.36
C HIS A 474 -10.39 33.77 30.59
N LYS A 475 -9.97 35.04 30.75
CA LYS A 475 -8.77 35.60 31.42
C LYS A 475 -7.46 34.84 31.17
N PHE A 476 -6.72 35.33 30.19
CA PHE A 476 -5.27 35.18 30.09
C PHE A 476 -4.64 36.18 31.05
N LEU A 477 -4.14 35.68 32.18
CA LEU A 477 -3.09 36.36 32.95
C LEU A 477 -1.85 35.48 32.86
#